data_AF-A0A496WH21-F1
#
_entry.id   AF-A0A496WH21-F1
#
_cell.length_a   1.000
_cell.length_b   1.000
_cell.length_c   1.000
_cell.angle_alpha   90.00
_cell.angle_beta   90.00
_cell.angle_gamma   90.00
#
_symmetry.space_group_name_H-M   'P 1'
#
loop_
_entity.id
_entity.type
_entity.pdbx_description
1 polymer ?
#
loop_
_entity_poly.entity_id
_entity_poly.type
_entity_poly.pdbx_seq_one_letter_code
_entity_poly.pdbx_strand_id
1 'polypeptide(L)'
;MEDKITLVLEYMNEVKTRCTYNAAAKALGITTTTLKKLLGERRPEISWFVGLETGEPAGYTANQKHSELYRTKRIIKSAEVLTRNLHL
;
A
#
# COMPACT_ATOMS: atom_id res chain seq x y z
N MET A 1 -2.27 -2.15 -16.22
CA MET A 1 -1.30 -1.76 -15.17
C MET A 1 -2.02 -1.02 -14.05
N GLU A 2 -2.84 -0.02 -14.40
CA GLU A 2 -3.77 0.63 -13.45
C GLU A 2 -4.68 -0.39 -12.78
N ASP A 3 -5.19 -1.40 -13.50
CA ASP A 3 -6.02 -2.47 -12.93
C ASP A 3 -5.33 -3.25 -11.80
N LYS A 4 -4.02 -3.53 -11.95
CA LYS A 4 -3.24 -4.24 -10.92
C LYS A 4 -3.02 -3.36 -9.68
N ILE A 5 -2.87 -2.05 -9.85
CA ILE A 5 -2.72 -1.10 -8.73
C ILE A 5 -4.04 -0.98 -7.96
N THR A 6 -5.15 -0.86 -8.69
CA THR A 6 -6.50 -0.86 -8.10
C THR A 6 -6.75 -2.14 -7.31
N LEU A 7 -6.40 -3.30 -7.87
CA LEU A 7 -6.53 -4.59 -7.18
C LEU A 7 -5.73 -4.62 -5.86
N VAL A 8 -4.50 -4.11 -5.84
CA VAL A 8 -3.70 -4.04 -4.60
C VAL A 8 -4.34 -3.08 -3.59
N LEU A 9 -4.85 -1.92 -4.03
CA LEU A 9 -5.53 -0.96 -3.17
C LEU A 9 -6.80 -1.55 -2.53
N GLU A 10 -7.64 -2.19 -3.33
CA GLU A 10 -8.86 -2.87 -2.87
C GLU A 10 -8.53 -3.95 -1.86
N TYR A 11 -7.52 -4.77 -2.15
CA TYR A 11 -7.06 -5.80 -1.22
C TYR A 11 -6.60 -5.21 0.12
N MET A 12 -5.79 -4.13 0.11
CA MET A 12 -5.36 -3.46 1.35
C MET A 12 -6.55 -2.93 2.15
N ASN A 13 -7.55 -2.40 1.46
CA ASN A 13 -8.75 -1.87 2.08
C ASN A 13 -9.63 -2.98 2.69
N GLU A 14 -9.71 -4.13 2.03
CA GLU A 14 -10.43 -5.31 2.52
C GLU A 14 -9.75 -5.92 3.75
N VAL A 15 -8.43 -6.17 3.67
CA VAL A 15 -7.69 -6.80 4.77
C VAL A 15 -7.27 -5.82 5.86
N LYS A 16 -7.48 -4.52 5.65
CA LYS A 16 -7.20 -3.42 6.59
C LYS A 16 -5.81 -3.53 7.20
N THR A 17 -4.84 -3.77 6.33
CA THR A 17 -3.46 -4.06 6.70
C THR A 17 -2.52 -3.17 5.91
N ARG A 18 -1.62 -2.49 6.61
CA ARG A 18 -0.59 -1.65 5.98
C ARG A 18 0.37 -2.50 5.15
N CYS A 19 0.87 -1.94 4.05
CA CYS A 19 1.86 -2.55 3.18
C CYS A 19 2.98 -1.56 2.88
N THR A 20 4.22 -2.04 2.81
CA THR A 20 5.32 -1.17 2.43
C THR A 20 5.28 -0.84 0.93
N TYR A 21 5.65 0.38 0.56
CA TYR A 21 5.77 0.76 -0.85
C TYR A 21 6.67 -0.19 -1.63
N ASN A 22 7.75 -0.70 -1.01
CA ASN A 22 8.67 -1.64 -1.63
C ASN A 22 7.98 -2.97 -1.97
N ALA A 23 7.26 -3.57 -1.01
CA ALA A 23 6.53 -4.81 -1.24
C ALA A 23 5.51 -4.69 -2.39
N ALA A 24 4.71 -3.62 -2.37
CA ALA A 24 3.71 -3.36 -3.40
C ALA A 24 4.35 -3.14 -4.78
N ALA A 25 5.38 -2.30 -4.87
CA ALA A 25 6.07 -2.02 -6.13
C ALA A 25 6.71 -3.28 -6.72
N LYS A 26 7.38 -4.09 -5.89
CA LYS A 26 8.00 -5.35 -6.31
C LYS A 26 6.96 -6.37 -6.77
N ALA A 27 5.82 -6.49 -6.10
CA ALA A 27 4.72 -7.37 -6.54
C ALA A 27 4.12 -6.95 -7.88
N LEU A 28 4.11 -5.65 -8.17
CA LEU A 28 3.62 -5.07 -9.42
C LEU A 28 4.69 -5.03 -10.53
N GLY A 29 5.92 -5.43 -10.25
CA GLY A 29 7.03 -5.38 -11.22
C GLY A 29 7.48 -3.96 -11.59
N ILE A 30 7.26 -2.97 -10.72
CA ILE A 30 7.61 -1.56 -10.97
C ILE A 30 8.49 -1.00 -9.85
N THR A 31 9.02 0.22 -10.04
CA THR A 31 9.77 0.91 -8.99
C THR A 31 8.83 1.59 -7.98
N THR A 32 9.32 1.83 -6.76
CA THR A 32 8.57 2.58 -5.74
C THR A 32 8.23 4.00 -6.19
N THR A 33 9.11 4.62 -6.97
CA THR A 33 8.91 5.97 -7.52
C THR A 33 7.78 5.97 -8.54
N THR A 34 7.77 4.98 -9.44
CA THR A 34 6.67 4.78 -10.42
C THR A 34 5.35 4.54 -9.70
N LEU A 35 5.33 3.67 -8.68
CA LEU A 35 4.13 3.40 -7.89
C LEU A 35 3.58 4.68 -7.24
N LYS A 36 4.42 5.48 -6.57
CA LYS A 36 4.00 6.75 -5.96
C LYS A 36 3.43 7.73 -6.98
N LYS A 37 4.01 7.79 -8.19
CA LYS A 37 3.49 8.64 -9.28
C LYS A 37 2.12 8.18 -9.76
N LEU A 38 1.91 6.87 -9.91
CA LEU A 38 0.65 6.28 -10.37
C LEU A 38 -0.48 6.37 -9.34
N LEU A 39 -0.14 6.29 -8.04
CA LEU A 39 -1.12 6.46 -6.96
C LEU A 39 -1.68 7.89 -6.92
N GLY A 40 -0.88 8.88 -7.30
CA GLY A 40 -1.29 10.27 -7.42
C GLY A 40 -1.47 10.95 -6.07
N GLU A 41 -2.55 11.73 -5.93
CA GLU A 41 -2.80 12.55 -4.74
C GLU A 41 -3.14 11.72 -3.50
N ARG A 42 -2.70 12.23 -2.33
CA ARG A 42 -2.88 11.56 -1.03
C ARG A 42 -4.36 11.51 -0.64
N ARG A 43 -4.83 10.30 -0.34
CA ARG A 43 -6.18 10.01 0.16
C ARG A 43 -6.17 8.80 1.10
N PRO A 44 -7.20 8.59 1.93
CA PRO A 44 -7.28 7.50 2.91
C PRO A 44 -6.86 6.13 2.35
N GLU A 45 -7.31 5.76 1.16
CA GLU A 45 -7.05 4.46 0.53
C GLU A 45 -5.57 4.26 0.20
N ILE A 46 -4.82 5.33 -0.07
CA ILE A 46 -3.38 5.23 -0.36
C ILE A 46 -2.57 5.20 0.93
N SER A 47 -3.11 5.70 2.04
CA SER A 47 -2.40 5.72 3.33
C SER A 47 -2.08 4.31 3.87
N TRP A 48 -2.66 3.25 3.30
CA TRP A 48 -2.25 1.86 3.53
C TRP A 48 -0.78 1.61 3.16
N PHE A 49 -0.23 2.39 2.21
CA PHE A 49 1.17 2.28 1.82
C PHE A 49 2.09 3.10 2.71
N VAL A 50 3.05 2.43 3.33
CA VAL A 50 3.91 3.00 4.37
C VAL A 50 5.39 2.86 4.06
N GLY A 51 6.20 3.67 4.74
CA GLY A 51 7.66 3.53 4.75
C GLY A 51 8.10 2.23 5.43
N LEU A 52 9.15 1.59 4.93
CA LEU A 52 9.68 0.34 5.49
C LEU A 52 10.20 0.54 6.93
N GLU A 53 10.89 1.64 7.18
CA GLU A 53 11.52 1.96 8.46
C GLU A 53 10.51 2.49 9.48
N THR A 54 9.62 3.37 9.04
CA THR A 54 8.67 4.05 9.95
C THR A 54 7.40 3.26 10.21
N GLY A 55 6.95 2.43 9.25
CA GLY A 55 5.61 1.84 9.28
C GLY A 55 4.47 2.85 9.13
N GLU A 56 4.81 4.08 8.73
CA GLU A 56 3.89 5.22 8.60
C GLU A 56 3.74 5.70 7.15
N PRO A 57 2.55 6.19 6.76
CA PRO A 57 2.37 6.89 5.49
C PRO A 57 2.90 8.32 5.60
N ALA A 58 4.13 8.53 5.09
CA ALA A 58 4.83 9.81 5.21
C ALA A 58 4.16 10.94 4.41
N GLY A 59 3.99 12.10 5.06
CA GLY A 59 3.40 13.30 4.44
C GLY A 59 1.86 13.31 4.39
N TYR A 60 1.19 12.39 5.10
CA TYR A 60 -0.26 12.36 5.24
C TYR A 60 -0.70 13.13 6.49
N THR A 61 -1.70 14.00 6.33
CA THR A 61 -2.41 14.60 7.48
C THR A 61 -3.36 13.59 8.11
N ALA A 62 -3.86 13.87 9.32
CA ALA A 62 -4.79 12.96 10.02
C ALA A 62 -6.04 12.61 9.18
N ASN A 63 -6.61 13.60 8.47
CA ASN A 63 -7.80 13.41 7.64
C ASN A 63 -7.51 12.66 6.32
N GLN A 64 -6.25 12.57 5.92
CA GLN A 64 -5.82 11.80 4.75
C GLN A 64 -5.45 10.36 5.11
N LYS A 65 -5.35 10.01 6.40
CA LYS A 65 -5.11 8.65 6.86
C LYS A 65 -6.43 7.90 6.94
N HIS A 66 -6.42 6.62 6.57
CA HIS A 66 -7.57 5.75 6.76
C HIS A 66 -7.89 5.63 8.26
N SER A 67 -9.16 5.68 8.63
CA SER A 67 -9.60 5.59 10.03
C SER A 67 -9.15 4.27 10.68
N GLU A 68 -9.10 3.20 9.90
CA GLU A 68 -8.66 1.87 10.33
C GLU A 68 -7.17 1.57 10.10
N LEU A 69 -6.36 2.59 9.75
CA LEU A 69 -4.94 2.41 9.40
C LEU A 69 -4.14 1.63 10.47
N TYR A 70 -4.46 1.85 11.75
CA TYR A 70 -3.79 1.23 12.89
C TYR A 70 -4.57 0.07 13.53
N ARG A 71 -5.67 -0.37 12.91
CA ARG A 71 -6.47 -1.51 13.39
C ARG A 71 -5.60 -2.77 13.55
N THR A 72 -4.66 -2.96 12.62
CA THR A 72 -3.74 -4.10 12.59
C THR A 72 -2.31 -3.65 12.85
N LYS A 73 -1.59 -4.36 13.75
CA LYS A 73 -0.16 -4.10 14.03
C LYS A 73 0.78 -4.65 12.95
N ARG A 74 0.36 -5.72 12.26
CA ARG A 74 1.14 -6.35 11.18
C ARG A 74 1.24 -5.42 9.96
N ILE A 75 2.40 -5.43 9.32
CA ILE A 75 2.67 -4.72 8.06
C ILE A 75 3.18 -5.73 7.03
N ILE A 76 2.64 -5.69 5.81
CA ILE A 76 3.11 -6.50 4.69
C ILE A 76 4.43 -5.89 4.17
N LYS A 77 5.53 -6.62 4.40
CA LYS A 77 6.90 -6.21 4.01
C LYS A 77 7.46 -7.02 2.84
N SER A 78 6.85 -8.16 2.48
CA SER A 78 7.26 -8.99 1.35
C SER A 78 6.24 -8.92 0.20
N ALA A 79 6.76 -8.82 -1.02
CA ALA A 79 5.97 -8.89 -2.25
C ALA A 79 5.28 -10.26 -2.42
N GLU A 80 5.88 -11.33 -1.91
CA GLU A 80 5.36 -12.71 -2.03
C GLU A 80 3.96 -12.85 -1.46
N VAL A 81 3.64 -12.10 -0.40
CA VAL A 81 2.30 -12.08 0.21
C VAL A 81 1.27 -11.56 -0.78
N LEU A 82 1.59 -10.47 -1.50
CA LEU A 82 0.69 -9.88 -2.48
C LEU A 82 0.59 -10.77 -3.72
N THR A 83 1.72 -11.22 -4.27
CA THR A 83 1.74 -12.11 -5.44
C THR A 83 0.96 -13.40 -5.21
N ARG A 84 1.09 -14.01 -4.02
CA ARG A 84 0.35 -15.22 -3.67
C ARG A 84 -1.15 -14.98 -3.50
N ASN A 85 -1.54 -13.89 -2.83
CA ASN A 85 -2.94 -13.66 -2.48
C ASN A 85 -3.74 -13.00 -3.62
N LEU A 86 -3.05 -12.33 -4.57
CA LEU A 86 -3.67 -11.61 -5.69
C LEU A 86 -3.35 -12.22 -7.06
N HIS A 87 -2.57 -13.30 -7.11
CA HIS A 87 -2.17 -13.98 -8.34
C HIS A 87 -1.54 -13.02 -9.38
N LEU A 88 -0.65 -12.12 -8.91
CA LEU A 88 -0.05 -11.03 -9.70
C LEU A 88 1.11 -11.42 -10.60
#